data_AF-S7NYR5-F1
#
_entry.id   AF-S7NYR5-F1
#
_cell.length_a   1.000
_cell.length_b   1.000
_cell.length_c   1.000
_cell.angle_alpha   90.00
_cell.angle_beta   90.00
_cell.angle_gamma   90.00
#
_symmetry.space_group_name_H-M   'P 1'
#
loop_
_entity.id
_entity.type
_entity.pdbx_description
1 polymer ?
#
loop_
_entity_poly.entity_id
_entity_poly.type
_entity_poly.pdbx_seq_one_letter_code
_entity_poly.pdbx_strand_id
1 'polypeptide(L)'
;MTIGKMENVEVFTSEGKGRGLKATKEFWASDVIFAERAYSAVVFDSLVNFVCHTCFKRQEKLHHCGQCKFARYCDRTCQKDAWVNHKKECLAVKRYGKVPNENIRSELGPAEMFGISGCQGAGWWQ
;
A
#
# COMPACT_ATOMS: atom_id res chain seq x y z
N MET A 1 -15.35 -14.74 7.20
CA MET A 1 -13.94 -14.32 7.20
C MET A 1 -13.87 -12.81 7.07
N THR A 2 -13.04 -12.16 7.89
CA THR A 2 -12.73 -10.72 7.80
C THR A 2 -11.27 -10.55 7.40
N ILE A 3 -10.97 -9.62 6.51
CA ILE A 3 -9.59 -9.34 6.06
C ILE A 3 -8.73 -8.95 7.28
N GLY A 4 -7.54 -9.53 7.40
CA GLY A 4 -6.61 -9.34 8.52
C GLY A 4 -6.82 -10.31 9.70
N LYS A 5 -7.83 -11.18 9.66
CA LYS A 5 -8.03 -12.22 10.69
C LYS A 5 -7.39 -13.54 10.27
N MET A 6 -6.41 -14.02 11.05
CA MET A 6 -5.65 -15.25 10.79
C MET A 6 -6.07 -16.39 11.73
N GLU A 7 -7.36 -16.66 11.89
CA GLU A 7 -7.87 -17.71 12.80
C GLU A 7 -7.75 -19.15 12.25
N ASN A 8 -7.59 -19.23 10.94
CA ASN A 8 -7.55 -20.46 10.14
C ASN A 8 -6.15 -21.08 10.03
N VAL A 9 -5.14 -20.37 10.55
CA VAL A 9 -3.73 -20.77 10.52
C VAL A 9 -3.05 -20.36 11.81
N GLU A 10 -1.99 -21.08 12.17
CA GLU A 10 -1.11 -20.72 13.28
C GLU A 10 0.36 -20.83 12.87
N VAL A 11 1.21 -20.02 13.50
CA VAL A 11 2.66 -20.04 13.26
C VAL A 11 3.27 -21.23 14.00
N PHE A 12 4.17 -21.96 13.35
CA PHE A 12 4.94 -23.03 13.96
C PHE A 12 6.40 -23.01 13.49
N THR A 13 7.28 -23.68 14.23
CA THR A 13 8.68 -23.85 13.83
C THR A 13 8.84 -25.16 13.06
N SER A 14 9.38 -25.09 11.85
CA SER A 14 9.69 -26.22 10.99
C SER A 14 11.20 -26.49 10.98
N GLU A 15 11.56 -27.74 11.23
CA GLU A 15 12.96 -28.18 11.25
C GLU A 15 13.66 -27.90 9.91
N GLY A 16 14.81 -27.22 9.97
CA GLY A 16 15.59 -26.83 8.79
C GLY A 16 15.00 -25.70 7.93
N LYS A 17 13.82 -25.15 8.27
CA LYS A 17 13.10 -24.15 7.43
C LYS A 17 12.66 -22.90 8.18
N GLY A 18 12.81 -22.85 9.50
CA GLY A 18 12.44 -21.69 10.31
C GLY A 18 10.93 -21.65 10.60
N ARG A 19 10.29 -20.47 10.46
CA ARG A 19 8.85 -20.32 10.75
C ARG A 19 7.98 -20.71 9.56
N GLY A 20 6.88 -21.40 9.81
CA GLY A 20 5.85 -21.74 8.84
C GLY A 20 4.44 -21.45 9.35
N LEU A 21 3.45 -21.59 8.46
CA LEU A 21 2.02 -21.56 8.79
C LEU A 21 1.44 -22.96 8.67
N LYS A 22 0.70 -23.42 9.69
CA LYS A 22 -0.07 -24.66 9.66
C LYS A 22 -1.56 -24.35 9.76
N ALA A 23 -2.39 -25.15 9.08
CA ALA A 23 -3.84 -25.04 9.15
C ALA A 23 -4.37 -25.45 10.53
N THR A 24 -5.36 -24.72 11.04
CA THR A 24 -6.05 -25.06 12.30
C THR A 24 -7.33 -25.87 12.09
N LYS A 25 -7.71 -26.10 10.82
CA LYS A 25 -8.90 -26.85 10.39
C LYS A 25 -8.72 -27.42 8.99
N GLU A 26 -9.68 -28.23 8.52
CA GLU A 26 -9.71 -28.75 7.15
C GLU A 26 -10.14 -27.69 6.12
N PHE A 27 -9.64 -27.82 4.89
CA PHE A 27 -9.95 -26.95 3.75
C PHE A 27 -10.24 -27.78 2.49
N TRP A 28 -11.09 -27.24 1.63
CA TRP A 28 -11.40 -27.77 0.32
C TRP A 28 -10.87 -26.86 -0.79
N ALA A 29 -10.84 -27.37 -2.02
CA ALA A 29 -10.47 -26.56 -3.17
C ALA A 29 -11.41 -25.35 -3.28
N SER A 30 -10.83 -24.17 -3.52
CA SER A 30 -11.51 -22.85 -3.54
C SER A 30 -11.79 -22.19 -2.19
N ASP A 31 -11.41 -22.81 -1.07
CA ASP A 31 -11.48 -22.13 0.23
C ASP A 31 -10.44 -21.01 0.34
N VAL A 32 -10.86 -19.89 0.93
CA VAL A 32 -9.94 -18.83 1.34
C VAL A 32 -9.36 -19.19 2.70
N ILE A 33 -8.05 -19.42 2.79
CA ILE A 33 -7.39 -19.73 4.06
C ILE A 33 -7.31 -18.46 4.93
N PHE A 34 -6.77 -17.37 4.37
CA PHE A 34 -6.82 -16.03 4.95
C PHE A 34 -6.69 -14.98 3.85
N ALA A 35 -6.97 -13.72 4.17
CA ALA A 35 -6.75 -12.58 3.30
C ALA A 35 -6.18 -11.41 4.11
N GLU A 36 -5.19 -10.72 3.56
CA GLU A 36 -4.46 -9.62 4.18
C GLU A 36 -4.48 -8.41 3.24
N ARG A 37 -4.54 -7.19 3.78
CA ARG A 37 -4.24 -5.99 2.99
C ARG A 37 -2.73 -5.87 2.86
N ALA A 38 -2.25 -5.41 1.70
CA ALA A 38 -0.85 -5.08 1.55
C ALA A 38 -0.44 -4.08 2.63
N TYR A 39 0.63 -4.38 3.36
CA TYR A 39 1.20 -3.46 4.34
C TYR A 39 1.70 -2.18 3.65
N SER A 40 2.48 -2.35 2.58
CA SER A 40 2.91 -1.29 1.67
C SER A 40 2.86 -1.85 0.25
N ALA A 41 2.55 -1.00 -0.72
CA ALA A 41 2.54 -1.38 -2.13
C ALA A 41 2.81 -0.16 -3.01
N VAL A 42 3.62 -0.34 -4.04
CA VAL A 42 4.00 0.70 -5.00
C VAL A 42 3.89 0.18 -6.43
N VAL A 43 3.63 1.09 -7.37
CA VAL A 43 3.62 0.78 -8.82
C VAL A 43 5.06 0.78 -9.33
N PHE A 44 5.42 -0.20 -10.16
CA PHE A 44 6.72 -0.23 -10.85
C PHE A 44 6.95 0.98 -11.74
N ASP A 45 8.20 1.42 -11.86
CA ASP A 45 8.61 2.61 -12.61
C ASP A 45 8.12 2.57 -14.07
N SER A 46 8.14 1.38 -14.70
CA SER A 46 7.68 1.17 -16.08
C SER A 46 6.16 1.31 -16.28
N LEU A 47 5.37 1.26 -15.20
CA LEU A 47 3.90 1.21 -15.23
C LEU A 47 3.22 2.46 -14.65
N VAL A 48 3.97 3.43 -14.14
CA VAL A 48 3.45 4.61 -13.43
C VAL A 48 2.45 5.43 -14.25
N ASN A 49 2.57 5.39 -15.59
CA ASN A 49 1.70 6.12 -16.51
C ASN A 49 0.38 5.38 -16.81
N PHE A 50 0.30 4.08 -16.50
CA PHE A 50 -0.79 3.21 -16.96
C PHE A 50 -1.55 2.54 -15.82
N VAL A 51 -1.06 2.61 -14.59
CA VAL A 51 -1.63 1.93 -13.43
C VAL A 51 -1.96 2.93 -12.32
N CYS A 52 -3.15 2.76 -11.72
CA CYS A 52 -3.56 3.51 -10.54
C CYS A 52 -2.69 3.15 -9.32
N HIS A 53 -2.18 4.16 -8.63
CA HIS A 53 -1.31 4.01 -7.46
C HIS A 53 -2.04 3.54 -6.20
N THR A 54 -3.38 3.50 -6.22
CA THR A 54 -4.20 3.06 -5.09
C THR A 54 -4.72 1.64 -5.28
N CYS A 55 -5.37 1.38 -6.42
CA CYS A 55 -6.09 0.14 -6.66
C CYS A 55 -5.40 -0.81 -7.66
N PHE A 56 -4.25 -0.42 -8.19
CA PHE A 56 -3.43 -1.20 -9.13
C PHE A 56 -4.12 -1.60 -10.44
N LYS A 57 -5.29 -1.03 -10.74
CA LYS A 57 -5.98 -1.25 -12.03
C LYS A 57 -5.28 -0.48 -13.14
N ARG A 58 -5.10 -1.14 -14.29
CA ARG A 58 -4.64 -0.51 -15.52
C ARG A 58 -5.77 0.29 -16.15
N GLN A 59 -5.49 1.53 -16.58
CA GLN A 59 -6.43 2.36 -17.32
C GLN A 59 -5.71 3.21 -18.37
N GLU A 60 -6.40 3.54 -19.45
CA GLU A 60 -5.87 4.40 -20.52
C GLU A 60 -5.77 5.87 -20.08
N LYS A 61 -6.72 6.33 -19.26
CA LYS A 61 -6.80 7.70 -18.77
C LYS A 61 -6.73 7.68 -17.25
N LEU A 62 -5.67 8.28 -16.72
CA LEU A 62 -5.48 8.45 -15.28
C LEU A 62 -5.30 9.93 -14.95
N HIS A 63 -5.77 10.32 -13.79
CA HIS A 63 -5.58 11.65 -13.23
C HIS A 63 -4.32 11.69 -12.40
N HIS A 64 -3.44 12.67 -12.65
CA HIS A 64 -2.22 12.84 -11.85
C HIS A 64 -2.49 13.70 -10.62
N CYS A 65 -1.73 13.47 -9.56
CA CYS A 65 -1.70 14.34 -8.40
C CYS A 65 -1.22 15.75 -8.81
N GLY A 66 -2.01 16.79 -8.52
CA GLY A 66 -1.64 18.16 -8.87
C GLY A 66 -0.38 18.69 -8.19
N GLN A 67 0.03 18.11 -7.05
CA GLN A 67 1.17 18.57 -6.26
C GLN A 67 2.50 17.97 -6.75
N CYS A 68 2.61 16.64 -6.81
CA CYS A 68 3.85 15.97 -7.22
C CYS A 68 3.92 15.65 -8.72
N LYS A 69 2.77 15.66 -9.44
CA LYS A 69 2.62 15.25 -10.84
C LYS A 69 3.08 13.83 -11.17
N PHE A 70 3.46 13.05 -10.16
CA PHE A 70 3.96 11.68 -10.28
C PHE A 70 2.84 10.66 -10.12
N ALA A 71 2.21 10.60 -8.94
CA ALA A 71 1.21 9.59 -8.64
C ALA A 71 -0.04 9.78 -9.50
N ARG A 72 -0.61 8.66 -9.96
CA ARG A 72 -1.75 8.62 -10.87
C ARG A 72 -2.89 7.76 -10.33
N TYR A 73 -4.12 8.19 -10.58
CA TYR A 73 -5.33 7.62 -10.00
C TYR A 73 -6.43 7.47 -11.04
N CYS A 74 -7.31 6.48 -10.84
CA CYS A 74 -8.52 6.32 -11.64
C CYS A 74 -9.42 7.55 -11.54
N ASP A 75 -9.59 8.07 -10.32
CA ASP A 75 -10.53 9.12 -9.98
C ASP A 75 -10.16 9.80 -8.64
N ARG A 76 -11.00 10.75 -8.22
CA ARG A 76 -10.87 11.46 -6.94
C ARG A 76 -11.00 10.55 -5.71
N THR A 77 -11.69 9.41 -5.82
CA THR A 77 -11.84 8.45 -4.72
C THR A 77 -10.52 7.77 -4.45
N CYS A 78 -9.90 7.18 -5.49
CA CYS A 78 -8.58 6.56 -5.38
C CYS A 78 -7.52 7.58 -4.90
N GLN A 79 -7.59 8.83 -5.36
CA GLN A 79 -6.68 9.88 -4.92
C GLN A 79 -6.82 10.20 -3.42
N LYS A 80 -8.04 10.27 -2.90
CA LYS A 80 -8.31 10.51 -1.47
C LYS A 80 -7.85 9.34 -0.61
N ASP A 81 -8.19 8.11 -1.01
CA ASP A 81 -7.83 6.89 -0.28
C ASP A 81 -6.31 6.71 -0.20
N ALA A 82 -5.57 7.10 -1.25
CA ALA A 82 -4.12 7.05 -1.24
C ALA A 82 -3.46 8.08 -0.33
N TRP A 83 -4.16 9.16 0.08
CA TRP A 83 -3.51 10.32 0.71
C TRP A 83 -2.74 9.98 1.99
N VAL A 84 -3.26 9.05 2.80
CA VAL A 84 -2.60 8.59 4.03
C VAL A 84 -1.18 8.07 3.76
N ASN A 85 -1.01 7.30 2.68
CA ASN A 85 0.28 6.70 2.31
C ASN A 85 1.09 7.64 1.41
N HIS A 86 0.41 8.31 0.48
CA HIS A 86 1.03 9.16 -0.53
C HIS A 86 1.56 10.49 0.03
N LYS A 87 0.99 11.06 1.10
CA LYS A 87 1.33 12.42 1.57
C LYS A 87 2.83 12.63 1.76
N LYS A 88 3.52 11.69 2.40
CA LYS A 88 4.97 11.78 2.67
C LYS A 88 5.78 11.71 1.37
N GLU A 89 5.48 10.73 0.53
CA GLU A 89 6.12 10.57 -0.79
C GLU A 89 5.87 11.79 -1.69
N CYS A 90 4.64 12.31 -1.71
CA CYS A 90 4.23 13.48 -2.48
C CYS A 90 5.11 14.69 -2.17
N LEU A 91 5.33 14.96 -0.87
CA LEU A 91 6.16 16.06 -0.42
C LEU A 91 7.65 15.82 -0.74
N ALA A 92 8.12 14.59 -0.57
CA ALA A 92 9.50 14.21 -0.89
C ALA A 92 9.80 14.39 -2.40
N VAL A 93 8.94 13.87 -3.27
CA VAL A 93 9.07 14.01 -4.73
C VAL A 93 8.99 15.48 -5.14
N LYS A 94 8.03 16.25 -4.58
CA LYS A 94 7.91 17.68 -4.86
C LYS A 94 9.17 18.47 -4.45
N ARG A 95 9.76 18.15 -3.29
CA ARG A 95 10.96 18.81 -2.77
C ARG A 95 12.22 18.43 -3.53
N TYR A 96 12.38 17.14 -3.83
CA TYR A 96 13.59 16.62 -4.48
C TYR A 96 13.58 16.82 -6.01
N GLY A 97 12.40 16.96 -6.62
CA GLY A 97 12.23 17.16 -8.05
C GLY A 97 12.50 15.91 -8.91
N LYS A 98 12.83 14.78 -8.28
CA LYS A 98 13.00 13.47 -8.92
C LYS A 98 12.23 12.41 -8.16
N VAL A 99 11.80 11.39 -8.87
CA VAL A 99 11.13 10.22 -8.32
C VAL A 99 12.21 9.16 -8.04
N PRO A 100 12.36 8.68 -6.79
CA PRO A 100 13.23 7.55 -6.49
C PRO A 100 12.73 6.25 -7.14
N ASN A 101 13.61 5.26 -7.29
CA ASN A 101 13.22 3.94 -7.79
C ASN A 101 12.15 3.26 -6.91
N GLU A 102 11.46 2.28 -7.45
CA GLU A 102 10.37 1.55 -6.79
C GLU A 102 10.75 0.94 -5.44
N ASN A 103 11.99 0.47 -5.28
CA ASN A 103 12.43 -0.15 -4.04
C ASN A 103 12.50 0.87 -2.91
N ILE A 104 13.05 2.05 -3.17
CA ILE A 104 13.10 3.15 -2.19
C ILE A 104 11.67 3.61 -1.84
N ARG A 105 10.76 3.62 -2.82
CA ARG A 105 9.37 4.04 -2.60
C ARG A 105 8.59 3.03 -1.75
N SER A 106 8.88 1.73 -1.85
CA SER A 106 8.19 0.67 -1.09
C SER A 106 8.40 0.77 0.43
N GLU A 107 9.55 1.32 0.85
CA GLU A 107 9.91 1.51 2.27
C GLU A 107 9.07 2.58 2.97
N LEU A 108 8.38 3.44 2.21
CA LEU A 108 7.48 4.46 2.72
C LEU A 108 6.09 3.85 3.00
N GLY A 109 6.03 2.96 3.99
CA GLY A 109 4.79 2.33 4.43
C GLY A 109 3.78 3.30 5.09
N PRO A 110 2.57 2.80 5.42
CA PRO A 110 1.51 3.59 6.01
C PRO A 110 1.96 4.26 7.31
N ALA A 111 1.88 5.59 7.34
CA ALA A 111 2.21 6.40 8.51
C ALA A 111 1.35 6.04 9.74
N GLU A 112 0.16 5.45 9.52
CA GLU A 112 -0.81 5.14 10.56
C GLU A 112 -0.48 3.87 11.36
N MET A 113 0.29 2.91 10.81
CA MET A 113 0.57 1.66 11.53
C MET A 113 1.68 1.81 12.59
N PHE A 114 2.38 2.94 12.62
CA PHE A 114 3.47 3.20 13.56
C PHE A 114 3.13 4.14 14.71
N GLY A 115 1.86 4.49 14.95
CA GLY A 115 1.46 5.19 16.18
C GLY A 115 2.34 6.41 16.52
N ILE A 116 2.86 7.12 15.51
CA ILE A 116 3.65 8.33 15.72
C ILE A 116 2.65 9.48 15.90
N SER A 117 1.94 9.46 17.02
CA SER A 117 1.20 10.61 17.53
C SER A 117 2.20 11.66 18.01
N GLY A 118 2.73 12.45 17.09
CA GLY A 118 3.68 13.48 17.50
C GLY A 118 4.32 14.21 16.34
N CYS A 119 3.55 15.06 15.66
CA CYS A 119 3.97 16.37 15.16
C CYS A 119 2.73 17.10 14.63
N GLN A 120 2.28 18.09 15.41
CA GLN A 120 1.18 19.00 15.10
C GLN A 120 1.47 19.87 13.87
N GLY A 121 0.41 20.38 13.23
CA GLY A 121 0.45 21.74 12.64
C GLY A 121 -0.16 21.92 11.26
N ALA A 122 -1.19 22.78 11.21
CA ALA A 122 -1.81 23.49 10.08
C ALA A 122 -2.52 22.61 9.03
N GLY A 123 -3.84 22.68 8.88
CA GLY A 123 -4.62 23.88 8.59
C GLY A 123 -4.93 23.90 7.09
N TRP A 124 -6.11 24.38 6.71
CA TRP A 124 -6.58 24.65 5.33
C TRP A 124 -7.26 23.50 4.58
N TRP A 125 -8.56 23.34 4.84
CA TRP A 125 -9.54 23.03 3.79
C TRP A 125 -10.28 24.33 3.46
N GLN A 126 -10.12 24.82 2.23
CA GLN A 126 -11.06 25.65 1.49
C GLN A 126 -11.21 25.00 0.11
#